data_AF-A0A2H9T8N8-F1
#
_entry.id   AF-A0A2H9T8N8-F1
#
_cell.length_a   1.000
_cell.length_b   1.000
_cell.length_c   1.000
_cell.angle_alpha   90.00
_cell.angle_beta   90.00
_cell.angle_gamma   90.00
#
_symmetry.space_group_name_H-M   'P 1'
#
loop_
_entity.id
_entity.type
_entity.pdbx_description
1 polymer ?
#
loop_
_entity_poly.entity_id
_entity_poly.type
_entity_poly.pdbx_seq_one_letter_code
_entity_poly.pdbx_strand_id
1 'polypeptide(L)'
;MTPVVETGLHVVSKLRNDPFLRWAYTGDYLGRGRPKVYDGKVNFKEELHRFDFVGNLDSGEEIYTAKVHSKYLKCWIRVVMLRTLRDDKVGMALLFTTDTELDAMTIIQYYKARFQIEFVFRDAKQYTGLTDCQSRSKDAIHTHINATLSALNLLKLADAREKDTTEKTVISIASWKRRKFNEHLLCRVFDGLGLSLNDEKVMDTYKQLSSYGAIAA
;
A
#
# COMPACT_ATOMS: atom_id res chain seq x y z
N MET A 1 -18.29 2.11 -5.22
CA MET A 1 -17.92 2.76 -3.94
C MET A 1 -18.92 2.46 -2.85
N THR A 2 -20.21 2.49 -3.17
CA THR A 2 -21.32 2.14 -2.27
C THR A 2 -21.06 0.88 -1.43
N PRO A 3 -20.59 -0.26 -2.00
CA PRO A 3 -20.38 -1.48 -1.20
C PRO A 3 -19.29 -1.35 -0.12
N VAL A 4 -18.28 -0.50 -0.32
CA VAL A 4 -17.20 -0.30 0.67
C VAL A 4 -17.65 0.64 1.78
N VAL A 5 -18.42 1.67 1.43
CA VAL A 5 -18.98 2.60 2.41
C VAL A 5 -20.05 1.91 3.26
N GLU A 6 -20.82 1.00 2.67
CA GLU A 6 -21.80 0.16 3.37
C GLU A 6 -21.18 -0.74 4.45
N THR A 7 -19.90 -1.12 4.32
CA THR A 7 -19.17 -1.87 5.37
C THR A 7 -18.59 -0.98 6.47
N GLY A 8 -18.92 0.31 6.49
CA GLY A 8 -18.36 1.28 7.44
C GLY A 8 -16.90 1.65 7.18
N LEU A 9 -16.39 1.38 5.97
CA LEU A 9 -15.02 1.68 5.57
C LEU A 9 -14.98 2.89 4.63
N HIS A 10 -13.92 3.70 4.75
CA HIS A 10 -13.65 4.81 3.84
C HIS A 10 -12.56 4.45 2.85
N VAL A 11 -12.69 4.97 1.63
CA VAL A 11 -11.73 4.72 0.54
C VAL A 11 -10.78 5.90 0.44
N VAL A 12 -9.47 5.63 0.46
CA VAL A 12 -8.42 6.60 0.10
C VAL A 12 -7.74 6.14 -1.19
N SER A 13 -7.69 7.00 -2.21
CA SER A 13 -7.07 6.66 -3.50
C SER A 13 -6.65 7.90 -4.29
N LYS A 14 -6.11 7.69 -5.50
CA LYS A 14 -5.66 8.73 -6.43
C LYS A 14 -6.65 8.87 -7.59
N LEU A 15 -7.00 10.11 -7.91
CA LEU A 15 -7.75 10.47 -9.11
C LEU A 15 -6.80 10.65 -10.29
N ARG A 16 -7.36 10.58 -11.50
CA ARG A 16 -6.71 11.13 -12.70
C ARG A 16 -6.49 12.64 -12.54
N ASN A 17 -5.72 13.24 -13.43
CA ASN A 17 -5.46 14.69 -13.41
C ASN A 17 -6.64 15.53 -13.95
N ASP A 18 -7.64 14.90 -14.57
CA ASP A 18 -8.80 15.52 -15.21
C ASP A 18 -10.17 15.04 -14.67
N PRO A 19 -10.35 14.81 -13.34
CA PRO A 19 -11.55 14.18 -12.83
C PRO A 19 -12.77 15.11 -12.96
N PHE A 20 -13.95 14.53 -13.17
CA PHE A 20 -15.20 15.29 -13.17
C PHE A 20 -15.69 15.51 -11.74
N LEU A 21 -15.23 16.59 -11.12
CA LEU A 21 -15.62 17.03 -9.79
C LEU A 21 -16.48 18.29 -9.88
N ARG A 22 -17.34 18.51 -8.89
CA ARG A 22 -18.25 19.65 -8.82
C ARG A 22 -18.17 20.31 -7.45
N TRP A 23 -18.18 21.64 -7.44
CA TRP A 23 -18.28 22.42 -6.21
C TRP A 23 -19.68 22.33 -5.60
N ALA A 24 -19.77 22.53 -4.29
CA ALA A 24 -21.04 22.78 -3.63
C ALA A 24 -21.56 24.17 -4.00
N TYR A 25 -22.85 24.25 -4.31
CA TYR A 25 -23.52 25.53 -4.43
C TYR A 25 -23.85 26.07 -3.03
N THR A 26 -23.26 27.20 -2.68
CA THR A 26 -23.43 27.88 -1.39
C THR A 26 -24.24 29.17 -1.50
N GLY A 27 -24.75 29.50 -2.69
CA GLY A 27 -25.55 30.70 -2.92
C GLY A 27 -27.01 30.55 -2.48
N ASP A 28 -27.71 31.68 -2.40
CA ASP A 28 -29.10 31.73 -1.98
C ASP A 28 -30.04 31.02 -2.97
N TYR A 29 -31.01 30.29 -2.42
CA TYR A 29 -32.04 29.65 -3.22
C TYR A 29 -33.10 30.67 -3.65
N LEU A 30 -33.23 30.89 -4.96
CA LEU A 30 -34.15 31.85 -5.57
C LEU A 30 -35.64 31.46 -5.52
N GLY A 31 -36.02 30.41 -4.77
CA GLY A 31 -37.43 30.06 -4.53
C GLY A 31 -38.15 29.31 -5.67
N ARG A 32 -37.49 29.03 -6.80
CA ARG A 32 -38.11 28.34 -7.95
C ARG A 32 -37.40 27.04 -8.30
N GLY A 33 -38.18 25.94 -8.36
CA GLY A 33 -37.72 24.63 -8.82
C GLY A 33 -36.82 23.89 -7.82
N ARG A 34 -36.14 22.82 -8.26
CA ARG A 34 -35.22 22.08 -7.38
C ARG A 34 -34.03 22.98 -6.99
N PRO A 35 -33.67 23.09 -5.70
CA PRO A 35 -32.48 23.83 -5.27
C PRO A 35 -31.23 23.39 -6.02
N LYS A 36 -30.42 24.36 -6.45
CA LYS A 36 -29.14 24.10 -7.11
C LYS A 36 -28.18 23.52 -6.08
N VAL A 37 -27.65 22.32 -6.35
CA VAL A 37 -26.72 21.61 -5.44
C VAL A 37 -25.26 21.82 -5.84
N TYR A 38 -25.01 22.02 -7.14
CA TYR A 38 -23.66 22.04 -7.71
C TYR A 38 -23.32 23.38 -8.32
N ASP A 39 -22.10 23.84 -8.08
CA ASP A 39 -21.57 25.10 -8.60
C ASP A 39 -20.47 24.89 -9.64
N GLY A 40 -20.87 24.32 -10.79
CA GLY A 40 -19.95 24.10 -11.90
C GLY A 40 -18.97 22.94 -11.68
N LYS A 41 -18.11 22.72 -12.69
CA LYS A 41 -17.04 21.73 -12.66
C LYS A 41 -15.79 22.38 -12.08
N VAL A 42 -15.08 21.67 -11.21
CA VAL A 42 -13.81 22.11 -10.64
C VAL A 42 -12.76 22.31 -11.73
N ASN A 43 -12.16 23.50 -11.80
CA ASN A 43 -11.00 23.81 -12.62
C ASN A 43 -9.75 23.97 -11.73
N PHE A 44 -8.94 22.91 -11.65
CA PHE A 44 -7.73 22.86 -10.80
C PHE A 44 -6.64 23.89 -11.14
N LYS A 45 -6.69 24.51 -12.33
CA LYS A 45 -5.69 25.51 -12.74
C LYS A 45 -6.10 26.93 -12.36
N GLU A 46 -7.34 27.28 -12.61
CA GLU A 46 -7.86 28.65 -12.46
C GLU A 46 -8.50 28.88 -11.09
N GLU A 47 -9.11 27.84 -10.51
CA GLU A 47 -9.87 27.93 -9.25
C GLU A 47 -9.05 27.49 -8.04
N LEU A 48 -7.72 27.64 -8.08
CA LEU A 48 -6.85 27.30 -6.95
C LEU A 48 -7.26 28.02 -5.66
N HIS A 49 -7.75 29.25 -5.78
CA HIS A 49 -8.25 30.08 -4.68
C HIS A 49 -9.48 29.50 -3.96
N ARG A 50 -10.20 28.52 -4.55
CA ARG A 50 -11.34 27.84 -3.92
C ARG A 50 -10.91 26.64 -3.07
N PHE A 51 -9.63 26.28 -3.09
CA PHE A 51 -9.06 25.25 -2.22
C PHE A 51 -8.42 25.90 -0.99
N ASP A 52 -8.51 25.19 0.12
CA ASP A 52 -7.81 25.55 1.35
C ASP A 52 -6.34 25.15 1.23
N PHE A 53 -5.43 26.11 1.40
CA PHE A 53 -4.00 25.83 1.48
C PHE A 53 -3.67 25.24 2.86
N VAL A 54 -3.04 24.06 2.87
CA VAL A 54 -2.70 23.33 4.10
C VAL A 54 -1.24 23.58 4.50
N GLY A 55 -0.33 23.69 3.51
CA GLY A 55 1.09 23.83 3.76
C GLY A 55 1.94 23.22 2.64
N ASN A 56 3.22 23.00 2.93
CA ASN A 56 4.17 22.38 2.01
C ASN A 56 4.70 21.07 2.61
N LEU A 57 4.94 20.08 1.75
CA LEU A 57 5.71 18.89 2.12
C LEU A 57 7.21 19.22 2.15
N ASP A 58 7.98 18.46 2.93
CA ASP A 58 9.45 18.55 2.96
C ASP A 58 10.08 18.32 1.57
N SER A 59 9.40 17.59 0.69
CA SER A 59 9.77 17.35 -0.70
C SER A 59 9.47 18.51 -1.65
N GLY A 60 8.87 19.59 -1.16
CA GLY A 60 8.63 20.84 -1.89
C GLY A 60 7.28 20.95 -2.59
N GLU A 61 6.37 19.99 -2.43
CA GLU A 61 5.00 20.09 -2.99
C GLU A 61 4.08 20.92 -2.09
N GLU A 62 3.33 21.81 -2.73
CA GLU A 62 2.23 22.57 -2.10
C GLU A 62 1.00 21.67 -1.93
N ILE A 63 0.34 21.77 -0.79
CA ILE A 63 -0.82 20.96 -0.42
C ILE A 63 -2.05 21.84 -0.36
N TYR A 64 -3.06 21.47 -1.15
CA TYR A 64 -4.38 22.12 -1.14
C TYR A 64 -5.47 21.08 -0.88
N THR A 65 -6.54 21.45 -0.20
CA THR A 65 -7.67 20.56 0.05
C THR A 65 -9.02 21.22 -0.22
N ALA A 66 -10.01 20.42 -0.59
CA ALA A 66 -11.37 20.86 -0.78
C ALA A 66 -12.38 19.72 -0.64
N LYS A 67 -13.59 20.05 -0.21
CA LYS A 67 -14.75 19.15 -0.25
C LYS A 67 -15.51 19.35 -1.57
N VAL A 68 -15.57 18.30 -2.38
CA VAL A 68 -16.16 18.36 -3.73
C VAL A 68 -17.00 17.12 -4.01
N HIS A 69 -17.98 17.24 -4.89
CA HIS A 69 -18.81 16.11 -5.29
C HIS A 69 -18.23 15.43 -6.53
N SER A 70 -17.93 14.13 -6.45
CA SER A 70 -17.48 13.35 -7.60
C SER A 70 -18.65 12.83 -8.42
N LYS A 71 -18.72 13.17 -9.72
CA LYS A 71 -19.81 12.70 -10.61
C LYS A 71 -19.80 11.18 -10.77
N TYR A 72 -18.62 10.56 -10.86
CA TYR A 72 -18.49 9.13 -11.09
C TYR A 72 -18.70 8.30 -9.83
N LEU A 73 -18.25 8.80 -8.68
CA LEU A 73 -18.45 8.11 -7.40
C LEU A 73 -19.84 8.36 -6.80
N LYS A 74 -20.54 9.40 -7.29
CA LYS A 74 -21.88 9.82 -6.85
C LYS A 74 -21.94 10.16 -5.36
N CYS A 75 -20.84 10.69 -4.81
CA CYS A 75 -20.74 11.10 -3.41
C CYS A 75 -19.83 12.34 -3.26
N TRP A 76 -19.95 12.95 -2.09
CA TRP A 76 -18.99 13.95 -1.60
C TRP A 76 -17.70 13.26 -1.18
N ILE A 77 -16.59 13.87 -1.57
CA ILE A 77 -15.25 13.41 -1.25
C ILE A 77 -14.43 14.60 -0.76
N ARG A 78 -13.43 14.34 0.07
CA ARG A 78 -12.35 15.30 0.29
C ARG A 78 -11.25 15.02 -0.72
N VAL A 79 -10.81 16.06 -1.42
CA VAL A 79 -9.68 16.00 -2.34
C VAL A 79 -8.49 16.67 -1.69
N VAL A 80 -7.32 16.07 -1.91
CA VAL A 80 -6.03 16.66 -1.58
C VAL A 80 -5.24 16.76 -2.87
N MET A 81 -4.90 17.99 -3.25
CA MET A 81 -4.10 18.28 -4.42
C MET A 81 -2.67 18.56 -3.99
N LEU A 82 -1.76 17.73 -4.50
CA LEU A 82 -0.31 17.93 -4.39
C LEU A 82 0.16 18.61 -5.67
N ARG A 83 0.69 19.82 -5.54
CA ARG A 83 1.16 20.62 -6.66
C ARG A 83 2.67 20.78 -6.57
N THR A 84 3.37 20.48 -7.66
CA THR A 84 4.82 20.59 -7.79
C THR A 84 5.14 21.60 -8.87
N LEU A 85 6.02 22.56 -8.57
CA LEU A 85 6.52 23.53 -9.54
C LEU A 85 7.95 23.10 -9.96
N ARG A 86 8.15 22.73 -11.23
CA ARG A 86 9.48 22.42 -11.79
C ARG A 86 9.62 23.01 -13.18
N ASP A 87 10.65 23.84 -13.40
CA ASP A 87 11.11 24.32 -14.71
C ASP A 87 9.94 24.68 -15.66
N ASP A 88 9.11 25.64 -15.24
CA ASP A 88 7.89 26.13 -15.91
C ASP A 88 6.72 25.14 -16.09
N LYS A 89 6.84 23.93 -15.57
CA LYS A 89 5.76 22.92 -15.56
C LYS A 89 5.17 22.75 -14.17
N VAL A 90 3.84 22.80 -14.13
CA VAL A 90 3.06 22.48 -12.93
C VAL A 90 2.69 21.00 -12.96
N GLY A 91 3.35 20.21 -12.12
CA GLY A 91 2.96 18.85 -11.80
C GLY A 91 1.79 18.84 -10.81
N MET A 92 0.84 17.94 -11.00
CA MET A 92 -0.31 17.80 -10.09
C MET A 92 -0.61 16.32 -9.85
N ALA A 93 -0.84 15.97 -8.59
CA ALA A 93 -1.43 14.70 -8.20
C ALA A 93 -2.66 14.96 -7.31
N LEU A 94 -3.76 14.30 -7.64
CA LEU A 94 -5.01 14.42 -6.90
C LEU A 94 -5.26 13.15 -6.09
N LEU A 95 -5.21 13.26 -4.78
CA LEU A 95 -5.65 12.24 -3.84
C LEU A 95 -7.07 12.55 -3.40
N PHE A 96 -7.80 11.53 -2.97
CA PHE A 96 -9.12 11.73 -2.41
C PHE A 96 -9.45 10.69 -1.34
N THR A 97 -10.42 11.05 -0.51
CA THR A 97 -11.07 10.16 0.43
C THR A 97 -12.60 10.33 0.41
N THR A 98 -13.33 9.28 0.72
CA THR A 98 -14.78 9.36 1.00
C THR A 98 -15.11 9.90 2.38
N ASP A 99 -14.14 9.91 3.30
CA ASP A 99 -14.28 10.58 4.59
C ASP A 99 -14.04 12.08 4.41
N THR A 100 -15.10 12.89 4.48
CA THR A 100 -14.97 14.32 4.20
C THR A 100 -14.29 15.11 5.31
N GLU A 101 -14.17 14.52 6.50
CA GLU A 101 -13.65 15.21 7.69
C GLU A 101 -12.18 14.87 7.95
N LEU A 102 -11.67 13.79 7.36
CA LEU A 102 -10.26 13.39 7.47
C LEU A 102 -9.31 14.51 7.01
N ASP A 103 -8.23 14.72 7.74
CA ASP A 103 -7.26 15.77 7.44
C ASP A 103 -6.38 15.42 6.23
N ALA A 104 -5.87 16.46 5.55
CA ALA A 104 -5.10 16.30 4.33
C ALA A 104 -3.79 15.53 4.52
N MET A 105 -3.12 15.70 5.66
CA MET A 105 -1.83 15.05 5.93
C MET A 105 -2.01 13.56 6.17
N THR A 106 -3.04 13.15 6.91
CA THR A 106 -3.39 11.75 7.12
C THR A 106 -3.79 11.07 5.80
N ILE A 107 -4.53 11.76 4.92
CA ILE A 107 -4.85 11.25 3.57
C ILE A 107 -3.56 10.94 2.79
N ILE A 108 -2.57 11.85 2.84
CA ILE A 108 -1.27 11.64 2.18
C ILE A 108 -0.53 10.46 2.80
N GLN A 109 -0.52 10.35 4.13
CA GLN A 109 0.13 9.22 4.83
C GLN A 109 -0.51 7.88 4.46
N TYR A 110 -1.84 7.79 4.47
CA TYR A 110 -2.58 6.58 4.07
C TYR A 110 -2.30 6.22 2.60
N TYR A 111 -2.27 7.20 1.71
CA TYR A 111 -1.93 6.95 0.32
C TYR A 111 -0.48 6.49 0.13
N LYS A 112 0.48 7.04 0.89
CA LYS A 112 1.88 6.56 0.91
C LYS A 112 1.97 5.12 1.42
N ALA A 113 1.18 4.75 2.44
CA ALA A 113 1.12 3.40 2.96
C ALA A 113 0.57 2.38 1.94
N ARG A 114 -0.24 2.81 0.96
CA ARG A 114 -0.77 1.95 -0.11
C ARG A 114 0.32 1.20 -0.88
N PHE A 115 1.47 1.83 -1.12
CA PHE A 115 2.59 1.18 -1.81
C PHE A 115 3.20 0.03 -0.99
N GLN A 116 3.15 0.09 0.35
CA GLN A 116 3.64 -1.00 1.20
C GLN A 116 2.86 -2.29 0.99
N ILE A 117 1.55 -2.18 0.76
CA ILE A 117 0.69 -3.32 0.45
C ILE A 117 1.09 -3.97 -0.89
N GLU A 118 1.50 -3.18 -1.88
CA GLU A 118 1.96 -3.72 -3.18
C GLU A 118 3.22 -4.57 -3.03
N PHE A 119 4.17 -4.17 -2.15
CA PHE A 119 5.35 -4.98 -1.86
C PHE A 119 4.97 -6.31 -1.21
N VAL A 120 4.03 -6.31 -0.26
CA VAL A 120 3.52 -7.55 0.37
C VAL A 120 2.97 -8.51 -0.68
N PHE A 121 2.11 -8.04 -1.58
CA PHE A 121 1.55 -8.90 -2.62
C PHE A 121 2.59 -9.33 -3.67
N ARG A 122 3.53 -8.45 -4.04
CA ARG A 122 4.62 -8.80 -4.96
C ARG A 122 5.47 -9.93 -4.39
N ASP A 123 5.95 -9.76 -3.15
CA ASP A 123 6.78 -10.75 -2.48
C ASP A 123 6.01 -12.06 -2.27
N ALA A 124 4.74 -11.96 -1.89
CA ALA A 124 3.90 -13.12 -1.66
C ALA A 124 3.73 -13.97 -2.93
N LYS A 125 3.50 -13.31 -4.08
CA LYS A 125 3.40 -13.96 -5.39
C LYS A 125 4.73 -14.57 -5.82
N GLN A 126 5.81 -13.81 -5.71
CA GLN A 126 7.10 -14.21 -6.26
C GLN A 126 7.81 -15.28 -5.43
N TYR A 127 7.67 -15.24 -4.10
CA TYR A 127 8.51 -16.03 -3.22
C TYR A 127 7.74 -17.08 -2.41
N THR A 128 6.51 -16.81 -2.00
CA THR A 128 5.73 -17.71 -1.13
C THR A 128 4.55 -18.40 -1.83
N GLY A 129 4.40 -18.21 -3.15
CA GLY A 129 3.47 -18.98 -3.98
C GLY A 129 2.00 -18.55 -3.91
N LEU A 130 1.72 -17.26 -3.72
CA LEU A 130 0.35 -16.75 -3.57
C LEU A 130 -0.59 -17.15 -4.72
N THR A 131 -0.04 -17.30 -5.92
CA THR A 131 -0.77 -17.61 -7.15
C THR A 131 -0.74 -19.09 -7.54
N ASP A 132 -0.14 -19.94 -6.71
CA ASP A 132 0.14 -21.34 -7.08
C ASP A 132 -1.07 -22.26 -6.81
N CYS A 133 -2.01 -21.84 -5.96
CA CYS A 133 -3.20 -22.62 -5.66
C CYS A 133 -4.18 -22.65 -6.83
N GLN A 134 -4.47 -23.85 -7.31
CA GLN A 134 -5.43 -24.11 -8.40
C GLN A 134 -6.73 -24.77 -7.89
N SER A 135 -6.94 -24.79 -6.56
CA SER A 135 -8.15 -25.36 -5.97
C SER A 135 -9.38 -24.56 -6.35
N ARG A 136 -10.52 -25.25 -6.48
CA ARG A 136 -11.85 -24.63 -6.68
C ARG A 136 -12.64 -24.49 -5.37
N SER A 137 -12.16 -25.09 -4.28
CA SER A 137 -12.81 -25.00 -2.97
C SER A 137 -12.47 -23.66 -2.31
N LYS A 138 -13.51 -22.94 -1.87
CA LYS A 138 -13.36 -21.66 -1.15
C LYS A 138 -12.45 -21.81 0.07
N ASP A 139 -12.66 -22.83 0.88
CA ASP A 139 -11.90 -23.04 2.11
C ASP A 139 -10.44 -23.37 1.81
N ALA A 140 -10.18 -24.18 0.78
CA ALA A 140 -8.82 -24.48 0.34
C ALA A 140 -8.09 -23.24 -0.18
N ILE A 141 -8.77 -22.38 -0.95
CA ILE A 141 -8.22 -21.11 -1.41
C ILE A 141 -7.89 -20.20 -0.22
N HIS A 142 -8.80 -20.08 0.75
CA HIS A 142 -8.60 -19.27 1.95
C HIS A 142 -7.39 -19.75 2.77
N THR A 143 -7.31 -21.06 3.02
CA THR A 143 -6.18 -21.66 3.75
C THR A 143 -4.86 -21.41 3.03
N HIS A 144 -4.81 -21.58 1.70
CA HIS A 144 -3.59 -21.30 0.92
C HIS A 144 -3.15 -19.85 1.02
N ILE A 145 -4.06 -18.90 0.79
CA ILE A 145 -3.75 -17.47 0.87
C ILE A 145 -3.23 -17.10 2.26
N ASN A 146 -3.90 -17.59 3.32
CA ASN A 146 -3.47 -17.34 4.69
C ASN A 146 -2.10 -17.97 4.99
N ALA A 147 -1.84 -19.19 4.52
CA ALA A 147 -0.56 -19.86 4.71
C ALA A 147 0.58 -19.12 4.00
N THR A 148 0.37 -18.69 2.76
CA THR A 148 1.34 -17.89 1.99
C THR A 148 1.69 -16.58 2.69
N LEU A 149 0.68 -15.81 3.12
CA LEU A 149 0.90 -14.53 3.81
C LEU A 149 1.54 -14.74 5.18
N SER A 150 1.17 -15.83 5.89
CA SER A 150 1.80 -16.20 7.15
C SER A 150 3.28 -16.54 6.97
N ALA A 151 3.62 -17.32 5.94
CA ALA A 151 5.00 -17.64 5.61
C ALA A 151 5.82 -16.36 5.35
N LEU A 152 5.27 -15.41 4.58
CA LEU A 152 5.92 -14.12 4.34
C LEU A 152 6.16 -13.34 5.64
N ASN A 153 5.18 -13.31 6.55
CA ASN A 153 5.32 -12.65 7.86
C ASN A 153 6.38 -13.34 8.74
N LEU A 154 6.47 -14.68 8.72
CA LEU A 154 7.50 -15.42 9.44
C LEU A 154 8.90 -15.11 8.92
N LEU A 155 9.07 -14.95 7.60
CA LEU A 155 10.37 -14.53 7.03
C LEU A 155 10.75 -13.12 7.49
N LYS A 156 9.80 -12.18 7.49
CA LYS A 156 10.03 -10.82 8.00
C LYS A 156 10.38 -10.80 9.49
N LEU A 157 9.74 -11.63 10.29
CA LEU A 157 10.04 -11.77 11.70
C LEU A 157 11.42 -12.39 11.94
N ALA A 158 11.82 -13.39 11.16
CA ALA A 158 13.15 -13.99 11.23
C ALA A 158 14.24 -12.96 10.89
N ASP A 159 14.01 -12.13 9.88
CA ASP A 159 14.91 -11.03 9.49
C ASP A 159 15.06 -9.97 10.58
N ALA A 160 13.95 -9.51 11.15
CA ALA A 160 13.97 -8.55 12.26
C ALA A 160 14.72 -9.09 13.48
N ARG A 161 14.55 -10.38 13.79
CA ARG A 161 15.27 -11.06 14.88
C ARG A 161 16.76 -11.21 14.59
N GLU A 162 17.15 -11.52 13.36
CA GLU A 162 18.56 -11.66 12.99
C GLU A 162 19.31 -10.31 13.02
N LYS A 163 18.63 -9.23 12.66
CA LYS A 163 19.19 -7.87 12.71
C LYS A 163 19.06 -7.19 14.08
N ASP A 164 18.40 -7.85 15.04
CA ASP A 164 18.10 -7.31 16.36
C ASP A 164 17.48 -5.89 16.32
N THR A 165 16.51 -5.69 15.44
CA THR A 165 15.86 -4.38 15.27
C THR A 165 14.40 -4.49 14.91
N THR A 166 13.60 -3.58 15.46
CA THR A 166 12.19 -3.37 15.08
C THR A 166 12.03 -2.25 14.06
N GLU A 167 13.13 -1.61 13.65
CA GLU A 167 13.10 -0.52 12.67
C GLU A 167 12.89 -1.05 11.24
N LYS A 168 12.53 -0.14 10.34
CA LYS A 168 12.38 -0.48 8.91
C LYS A 168 13.75 -0.79 8.32
N THR A 169 13.97 -2.07 8.03
CA THR A 169 15.18 -2.52 7.34
C THR A 169 14.86 -3.07 5.96
N VAL A 170 15.87 -3.07 5.08
CA VAL A 170 15.79 -3.69 3.76
C VAL A 170 15.86 -5.21 3.93
N ILE A 171 14.85 -5.92 3.46
CA ILE A 171 14.77 -7.39 3.52
C ILE A 171 14.76 -7.98 2.10
N SER A 172 15.57 -9.01 1.89
CA SER A 172 15.51 -9.84 0.67
C SER A 172 14.73 -11.12 0.94
N ILE A 173 13.44 -11.14 0.57
CA ILE A 173 12.60 -12.35 0.69
C ILE A 173 13.17 -13.50 -0.16
N ALA A 174 13.81 -13.18 -1.29
CA ALA A 174 14.52 -14.16 -2.13
C ALA A 174 15.65 -14.87 -1.36
N SER A 175 16.48 -14.10 -0.64
CA SER A 175 17.60 -14.63 0.15
C SER A 175 17.07 -15.48 1.31
N TRP A 176 16.02 -15.02 1.99
CA TRP A 176 15.35 -15.77 3.05
C TRP A 176 14.75 -17.09 2.56
N LYS A 177 14.07 -17.08 1.41
CA LYS A 177 13.54 -18.30 0.78
C LYS A 177 14.67 -19.31 0.49
N ARG A 178 15.77 -18.85 -0.11
CA ARG A 178 16.92 -19.72 -0.40
C ARG A 178 17.55 -20.27 0.87
N ARG A 179 17.75 -19.43 1.89
CA ARG A 179 18.27 -19.86 3.19
C ARG A 179 17.39 -20.95 3.80
N LYS A 180 16.07 -20.75 3.85
CA LYS A 180 15.14 -21.75 4.40
C LYS A 180 15.12 -23.05 3.58
N PHE A 181 15.27 -22.94 2.26
CA PHE A 181 15.42 -24.12 1.39
C PHE A 181 16.72 -24.88 1.69
N ASN A 182 17.86 -24.18 1.80
CA ASN A 182 19.16 -24.78 2.12
C ASN A 182 19.15 -25.42 3.50
N GLU A 183 18.64 -24.74 4.52
CA GLU A 183 18.46 -25.27 5.87
C GLU A 183 17.66 -26.58 5.82
N HIS A 184 16.53 -26.60 5.11
CA HIS A 184 15.72 -27.80 4.96
C HIS A 184 16.47 -28.93 4.23
N LEU A 185 17.14 -28.62 3.11
CA LEU A 185 17.90 -29.60 2.34
C LEU A 185 19.04 -30.21 3.16
N LEU A 186 19.80 -29.38 3.89
CA LEU A 186 20.90 -29.81 4.73
C LEU A 186 20.43 -30.73 5.85
N CYS A 187 19.32 -30.40 6.53
CA CYS A 187 18.72 -31.30 7.51
C CYS A 187 18.41 -32.67 6.89
N ARG A 188 17.78 -32.69 5.71
CA ARG A 188 17.47 -33.95 5.00
C ARG A 188 18.70 -34.76 4.62
N VAL A 189 19.78 -34.09 4.20
CA VAL A 189 21.05 -34.73 3.84
C VAL A 189 21.72 -35.32 5.09
N PHE A 190 21.83 -34.55 6.16
CA PHE A 190 22.46 -35.02 7.40
C PHE A 190 21.67 -36.14 8.05
N ASP A 191 20.33 -36.04 8.09
CA ASP A 191 19.46 -37.13 8.55
C ASP A 191 19.67 -38.40 7.73
N GLY A 192 19.76 -38.27 6.40
CA GLY A 192 20.00 -39.40 5.49
C GLY A 192 21.39 -40.05 5.66
N LEU A 193 22.38 -39.28 6.12
CA LEU A 193 23.73 -39.75 6.44
C LEU A 193 23.88 -40.21 7.90
N GLY A 194 22.85 -40.08 8.73
CA GLY A 194 22.91 -40.37 10.16
C GLY A 194 23.78 -39.39 10.96
N LEU A 195 23.99 -38.18 10.45
CA LEU A 195 24.79 -37.14 11.08
C LEU A 195 23.90 -36.26 11.97
N SER A 196 24.29 -36.11 13.23
CA SER A 196 23.55 -35.27 14.18
C SER A 196 23.97 -33.81 14.09
N LEU A 197 23.01 -32.88 14.12
CA LEU A 197 23.26 -31.45 14.27
C LEU A 197 23.90 -31.07 15.63
N ASN A 198 23.99 -32.00 16.58
CA ASN A 198 24.72 -31.78 17.83
C ASN A 198 26.24 -31.92 17.65
N ASP A 199 26.70 -32.50 16.53
CA ASP A 199 28.12 -32.54 16.18
C ASP A 199 28.57 -31.14 15.72
N GLU A 200 29.66 -30.65 16.30
CA GLU A 200 30.19 -29.32 16.03
C GLU A 200 30.53 -29.11 14.55
N LYS A 201 31.15 -30.10 13.90
CA LYS A 201 31.54 -29.99 12.48
C LYS A 201 30.30 -29.96 11.58
N VAL A 202 29.28 -30.74 11.93
CA VAL A 202 28.02 -30.78 11.19
C VAL A 202 27.28 -29.44 11.35
N MET A 203 27.23 -28.90 12.58
CA MET A 203 26.61 -27.61 12.86
C MET A 203 27.34 -26.44 12.19
N ASP A 204 28.66 -26.45 12.14
CA ASP A 204 29.44 -25.42 11.45
C ASP A 204 29.22 -25.47 9.94
N THR A 205 29.21 -26.68 9.37
CA THR A 205 28.88 -26.88 7.95
C THR A 205 27.45 -26.42 7.65
N TYR A 206 26.50 -26.74 8.53
CA TYR A 206 25.11 -26.30 8.45
C TYR A 206 25.01 -24.78 8.39
N LYS A 207 25.65 -24.06 9.32
CA LYS A 207 25.64 -22.60 9.38
C LYS A 207 26.27 -21.99 8.12
N GLN A 208 27.41 -22.51 7.69
CA GLN A 208 28.14 -22.00 6.52
C GLN A 208 27.32 -22.16 5.23
N LEU A 209 26.69 -23.33 5.03
CA LEU A 209 25.94 -23.64 3.82
C LEU A 209 24.50 -23.11 3.84
N SER A 210 23.96 -22.76 5.01
CA SER A 210 22.61 -22.19 5.12
C SER A 210 22.45 -20.91 4.29
N SER A 211 23.47 -20.04 4.27
CA SER A 211 23.46 -18.81 3.46
C SER A 211 23.95 -18.99 2.02
N TYR A 212 24.23 -20.21 1.57
CA TYR A 212 24.76 -20.44 0.22
C TYR A 212 23.81 -19.93 -0.87
N GLY A 213 24.32 -19.08 -1.78
CA GLY A 213 23.52 -18.49 -2.85
C GLY A 213 22.49 -17.44 -2.39
N ALA A 214 22.53 -17.02 -1.12
CA ALA A 214 21.81 -15.82 -0.69
C ALA A 214 22.38 -14.59 -1.42
N ILE A 215 21.50 -13.71 -1.90
CA ILE A 215 21.93 -12.43 -2.48
C ILE A 215 22.24 -11.52 -1.28
N ALA A 216 23.46 -10.96 -1.26
CA ALA A 216 23.81 -9.89 -0.33
C ALA A 216 22.85 -8.72 -0.56
N ALA A 217 22.17 -8.30 0.52
CA ALA A 217 21.30 -7.13 0.50
C ALA A 217 22.14 -5.84 0.58
#